data_AF-A0A1H2SI92-F1
#
_entry.id   AF-A0A1H2SI92-F1
#
_cell.length_a   1.000
_cell.length_b   1.000
_cell.length_c   1.000
_cell.angle_alpha   90.00
_cell.angle_beta   90.00
_cell.angle_gamma   90.00
#
_symmetry.space_group_name_H-M   'P 1'
#
loop_
_entity.id
_entity.type
_entity.pdbx_description
1 polymer ?
#
loop_
_entity_poly.entity_id
_entity_poly.type
_entity_poly.pdbx_seq_one_letter_code
_entity_poly.pdbx_strand_id
1 'polypeptide(L)' 'MELNPLQELVKISDQLPLVVLKDVNQRIGDWLASGGQETDPYIEQQLRFARRFIKDTD' A
#
# COMPACT_ATOMS: atom_id res chain seq x y z
N MET A 1 9.21 11.41 13.67
CA MET A 1 9.29 9.99 13.29
C MET A 1 9.05 9.93 11.80
N GLU A 2 9.96 9.30 11.06
CA GLU A 2 9.78 9.02 9.64
C GLU A 2 8.67 7.97 9.50
N LEU A 3 7.72 8.21 8.60
CA LEU A 3 6.59 7.30 8.41
C LEU A 3 7.02 6.12 7.58
N ASN A 4 6.63 4.92 8.00
CA ASN A 4 6.92 3.72 7.23
C ASN A 4 6.00 3.64 5.99
N PRO A 5 6.35 2.83 4.99
CA PRO A 5 5.57 2.68 3.77
C PRO A 5 4.10 2.29 3.99
N LEU A 6 3.82 1.44 4.99
CA LEU A 6 2.46 1.05 5.33
C LEU A 6 1.62 2.23 5.86
N GLN A 7 2.20 3.06 6.73
CA GLN A 7 1.54 4.25 7.27
C GLN A 7 1.21 5.26 6.16
N GLU A 8 2.12 5.44 5.21
CA GLU A 8 1.87 6.29 4.03
C GLU A 8 0.77 5.71 3.13
N LEU A 9 0.64 4.39 3.06
CA LEU A 9 -0.42 3.72 2.30
C LEU A 9 -1.79 3.90 2.96
N VAL A 10 -1.86 3.81 4.29
CA VAL A 10 -3.10 4.06 5.05
C VAL A 10 -3.63 5.48 4.79
N LYS A 11 -2.75 6.48 4.73
CA LYS A 11 -3.13 7.89 4.49
C LYS A 11 -3.77 8.15 3.13
N ILE A 12 -3.46 7.35 2.12
CA ILE A 12 -4.00 7.52 0.75
C ILE A 12 -5.09 6.49 0.43
N SER A 13 -5.41 5.61 1.38
CA SER A 13 -6.31 4.47 1.16
C SER A 13 -7.74 4.89 0.79
N ASP A 14 -8.17 6.08 1.24
CA ASP A 14 -9.48 6.68 0.96
C ASP A 14 -9.62 7.21 -0.48
N GLN A 15 -8.49 7.44 -1.16
CA GLN A 15 -8.45 7.88 -2.56
C GLN A 15 -8.46 6.71 -3.54
N LEU A 16 -8.27 5.47 -3.06
CA LEU A 16 -8.23 4.29 -3.92
C LEU A 16 -9.65 3.77 -4.19
N PRO A 17 -9.97 3.36 -5.44
CA PRO A 17 -11.17 2.60 -5.69
C PRO A 17 -11.19 1.31 -4.85
N LEU A 18 -12.39 0.89 -4.41
CA LEU A 18 -12.56 -0.24 -3.50
C LEU A 18 -11.86 -1.52 -3.98
N VAL A 19 -11.87 -1.78 -5.30
CA VAL A 19 -11.21 -2.96 -5.89
C VAL A 19 -9.70 -2.90 -5.71
N VAL A 20 -9.09 -1.73 -5.92
CA VAL A 20 -7.65 -1.50 -5.78
C VAL A 20 -7.24 -1.57 -4.31
N LEU A 21 -8.02 -0.92 -3.42
CA LEU A 21 -7.78 -0.98 -1.98
C LEU A 21 -7.79 -2.42 -1.47
N LYS A 22 -8.76 -3.24 -1.90
CA LYS A 22 -8.86 -4.65 -1.50
C LYS A 22 -7.65 -5.48 -1.98
N ASP A 23 -7.22 -5.32 -3.23
CA ASP A 23 -6.06 -6.03 -3.77
C ASP A 23 -4.78 -5.68 -3.00
N VAL A 24 -4.53 -4.38 -2.80
CA VAL A 24 -3.36 -3.89 -2.06
C VAL A 24 -3.38 -4.39 -0.61
N ASN A 25 -4.53 -4.31 0.06
CA ASN A 25 -4.68 -4.80 1.43
C ASN A 25 -4.44 -6.31 1.55
N GLN A 26 -4.93 -7.10 0.59
CA GLN A 26 -4.70 -8.55 0.56
C GLN A 26 -3.22 -8.87 0.40
N ARG A 27 -2.53 -8.23 -0.57
CA ARG A 27 -1.09 -8.43 -0.81
C ARG A 27 -0.24 -8.11 0.40
N ILE A 28 -0.54 -7.00 1.09
CA ILE A 28 0.15 -6.61 2.32
C ILE A 28 -0.13 -7.63 3.42
N GLY A 29 -1.39 -8.02 3.61
CA GLY A 29 -1.78 -9.02 4.60
C GLY A 29 -1.06 -10.35 4.41
N ASP A 30 -1.01 -10.85 3.16
CA ASP A 30 -0.31 -12.09 2.81
C ASP A 30 1.20 -11.98 3.07
N TRP A 31 1.80 -10.83 2.73
CA TRP A 31 3.23 -10.59 2.98
C TRP A 31 3.57 -10.61 4.47
N LEU A 32 2.80 -9.87 5.29
CA LEU A 32 2.99 -9.84 6.74
C LEU A 32 2.76 -11.22 7.36
N ALA A 33 1.75 -11.97 6.90
CA ALA A 33 1.49 -13.33 7.35
C ALA A 33 2.62 -14.31 6.99
N SER A 34 3.38 -14.04 5.92
CA SER A 34 4.55 -14.83 5.52
C SER A 34 5.83 -14.49 6.30
N GLY A 35 5.77 -13.53 7.24
CA GLY A 35 6.92 -13.07 8.04
C GLY A 35 7.58 -11.79 7.52
N GLY A 36 6.97 -11.11 6.55
CA GLY A 36 7.42 -9.81 6.06
C GLY A 36 7.19 -8.67 7.05
N GLN A 37 7.84 -7.54 6.82
CA GLN A 37 7.78 -6.34 7.65
C GLN A 37 7.17 -5.13 6.91
N GLU A 38 6.58 -4.22 7.67
CA GLU A 38 5.94 -2.99 7.16
C GLU A 38 6.90 -2.04 6.43
N THR A 39 8.20 -2.16 6.72
CA THR A 39 9.29 -1.38 6.13
C THR A 39 9.95 -2.08 4.95
N ASP A 40 9.49 -3.26 4.56
CA ASP A 40 10.12 -4.01 3.47
C ASP A 40 9.96 -3.27 2.13
N PRO A 41 10.94 -3.43 1.21
CA PRO A 41 10.85 -2.89 -0.15
C PRO A 41 9.57 -3.31 -0.90
N TYR A 42 8.98 -4.45 -0.52
CA TYR A 42 7.70 -4.91 -1.08
C TYR A 42 6.53 -3.96 -0.73
N ILE A 43 6.47 -3.45 0.49
CA ILE A 43 5.43 -2.52 0.92
C ILE A 43 5.61 -1.17 0.22
N GLU A 44 6.86 -0.73 0.02
CA GLU A 44 7.14 0.44 -0.81
C GLU A 44 6.66 0.28 -2.26
N GLN A 45 6.77 -0.94 -2.82
CA GLN A 45 6.24 -1.22 -4.16
C GLN A 45 4.71 -1.08 -4.19
N GLN A 46 4.00 -1.58 -3.17
CA GLN A 46 2.54 -1.41 -3.05
C GLN A 46 2.15 0.07 -2.92
N LEU A 47 2.90 0.84 -2.12
CA LEU A 47 2.70 2.29 -1.99
C LEU A 47 2.92 3.04 -3.31
N ARG A 48 3.99 2.71 -4.05
CA ARG A 48 4.25 3.33 -5.36
C ARG A 48 3.16 3.01 -6.37
N PHE A 49 2.67 1.77 -6.39
CA PHE A 49 1.55 1.38 -7.22
C PHE A 49 0.29 2.19 -6.88
N ALA A 50 -0.10 2.25 -5.61
CA ALA A 50 -1.27 3.01 -5.14
C ALA A 50 -1.18 4.50 -5.52
N ARG A 51 -0.03 5.14 -5.29
CA ARG A 51 0.20 6.55 -5.65
C ARG A 51 0.11 6.79 -7.16
N ARG A 52 0.63 5.87 -7.96
CA ARG A 52 0.55 5.98 -9.43
C ARG A 52 -0.89 5.81 -9.90
N PHE A 53 -1.63 4.88 -9.33
CA PHE A 53 -3.03 4.66 -9.66
C PHE A 53 -3.85 5.94 -9.45
N ILE A 54 -3.68 6.63 -8.31
CA ILE A 54 -4.38 7.89 -8.02
C ILE A 54 -4.04 8.96 -9.07
N LYS A 55 -2.75 9.14 -9.40
CA LYS A 55 -2.30 10.13 -10.38
C LYS A 55 -2.82 9.88 -11.79
N ASP A 56 -3.01 8.62 -12.18
CA ASP A 56 -3.51 8.25 -13.51
C ASP A 56 -5.05 8.41 -13.60
N THR A 57 -5.74 8.66 -12.48
CA THR A 57 -7.20 8.85 -12.41
C THR A 57 -7.67 10.29 -12.18
N ASP A 58 -6.75 11.23 -11.95
CA ASP A 58 -7.00 12.69 -11.94
C ASP A 58 -7.00 13.27 -13.36
#